data_AF-A0A4Q9HTR9-F1
#
_entry.id   AF-A0A4Q9HTR9-F1
#
_cell.length_a   1.000
_cell.length_b   1.000
_cell.length_c   1.000
_cell.angle_alpha   90.00
_cell.angle_beta   90.00
_cell.angle_gamma   90.00
#
_symmetry.space_group_name_H-M   'P 1'
#
loop_
_entity.id
_entity.type
_entity.pdbx_description
1 polymer ?
#
loop_
_entity_poly.entity_id
_entity_poly.type
_entity_poly.pdbx_seq_one_letter_code
_entity_poly.pdbx_strand_id
1 'polypeptide(L)'
;MIARQLDAIAPGTFHVRTVPVWTDRDGERRLATWVALTDALGLPIQASREAHRAARGLLRRAFPGADWTRALAYDTATGALDLDEPTMPEELHR
;
A
#
# COMPACT_ATOMS: atom_id res chain seq x y z
N MET A 1 13.11 -6.64 -8.91
CA MET A 1 12.19 -7.72 -9.37
C MET A 1 10.72 -7.39 -9.06
N ILE A 2 10.41 -6.80 -7.90
CA ILE A 2 9.05 -6.43 -7.48
C ILE A 2 8.38 -5.42 -8.44
N ALA A 3 9.08 -4.36 -8.85
CA ALA A 3 8.52 -3.32 -9.73
C ALA A 3 7.93 -3.90 -11.04
N ARG A 4 8.65 -4.81 -11.70
CA ARG A 4 8.16 -5.51 -12.91
C ARG A 4 6.93 -6.38 -12.63
N GLN A 5 6.88 -7.04 -11.47
CA GLN A 5 5.73 -7.87 -11.10
C GLN A 5 4.51 -6.99 -10.75
N LEU A 6 4.72 -5.84 -10.13
CA LEU A 6 3.66 -4.85 -9.90
C LEU A 6 3.13 -4.29 -11.22
N ASP A 7 4.00 -3.93 -12.16
CA ASP A 7 3.60 -3.47 -13.48
C ASP A 7 2.77 -4.53 -14.24
N ALA A 8 3.12 -5.82 -14.10
CA ALA A 8 2.31 -6.90 -14.67
C ALA A 8 0.94 -7.08 -13.97
N ILE A 9 0.82 -6.74 -12.68
CA ILE A 9 -0.43 -6.82 -11.90
C ILE A 9 -1.35 -5.64 -12.22
N ALA A 10 -0.78 -4.44 -12.25
CA ALA A 10 -1.46 -3.18 -12.47
C ALA A 10 -0.49 -2.22 -13.17
N PRO A 11 -0.54 -2.14 -14.51
CA PRO A 11 0.40 -1.35 -15.30
C PRO A 11 0.47 0.10 -14.84
N GLY A 12 1.69 0.63 -14.76
CA GLY A 12 1.94 2.01 -14.32
C GLY A 12 1.96 2.22 -12.81
N THR A 13 1.82 1.15 -12.01
CA THR A 13 1.95 1.25 -10.54
C THR A 13 3.32 1.77 -10.16
N PHE A 14 3.34 2.89 -9.45
CA PHE A 14 4.55 3.51 -8.94
C PHE A 14 4.62 3.47 -7.41
N HIS A 15 3.50 3.74 -6.73
CA HIS A 15 3.38 3.50 -5.29
C HIS A 15 2.29 2.50 -4.96
N VAL A 16 2.52 1.72 -3.89
CA VAL A 16 1.51 0.87 -3.28
C VAL A 16 1.38 1.24 -1.82
N ARG A 17 0.21 1.74 -1.41
CA ARG A 17 -0.09 2.05 -0.01
C ARG A 17 -0.97 0.95 0.56
N THR A 18 -0.63 0.43 1.74
CA THR A 18 -1.47 -0.51 2.48
C THR A 18 -1.86 0.10 3.81
N VAL A 19 -3.16 0.23 4.05
CA VAL A 19 -3.69 0.88 5.26
C VAL A 19 -4.61 -0.10 6.00
N PRO A 20 -4.30 -0.48 7.24
CA PRO A 20 -5.21 -1.26 8.08
C PRO A 20 -6.42 -0.39 8.44
N VAL A 21 -7.62 -0.89 8.16
CA VAL A 21 -8.88 -0.20 8.42
C VAL A 21 -9.81 -1.09 9.23
N TRP A 22 -10.37 -0.53 10.29
CA TRP A 22 -11.44 -1.19 11.03
C TRP A 22 -12.76 -0.95 10.31
N THR A 23 -13.40 -2.03 9.89
CA THR A 23 -14.72 -2.02 9.27
C THR A 23 -15.72 -2.67 10.20
N ASP A 24 -16.90 -2.09 10.34
CA ASP A 24 -18.06 -2.81 10.89
C ASP A 24 -18.67 -3.63 9.75
N ARG A 25 -18.82 -4.93 9.96
CA ARG A 25 -19.56 -5.81 9.07
C ARG A 25 -20.49 -6.66 9.90
N ASP A 26 -21.79 -6.49 9.69
CA ASP A 26 -22.85 -7.24 10.35
C ASP A 26 -22.81 -7.10 11.90
N GLY A 27 -22.37 -5.95 12.42
CA GLY A 27 -22.24 -5.67 13.86
C GLY A 27 -20.95 -6.20 14.47
N GLU A 28 -20.06 -6.81 13.67
CA GLU A 28 -18.74 -7.23 14.09
C GLU A 28 -17.65 -6.30 13.56
N ARG A 29 -16.80 -5.82 14.47
CA ARG A 29 -15.62 -5.06 14.11
C ARG A 29 -14.55 -5.99 13.53
N ARG A 30 -14.21 -5.78 12.26
CA ARG A 30 -13.19 -6.57 11.53
C ARG A 30 -12.05 -5.67 11.06
N LEU A 31 -10.83 -6.21 11.13
CA LEU A 31 -9.66 -5.57 10.55
C LEU A 31 -9.55 -5.96 9.08
N ALA A 32 -9.75 -5.00 8.19
CA ALA A 32 -9.46 -5.12 6.76
C ALA A 32 -8.20 -4.32 6.42
N THR A 33 -7.68 -4.53 5.21
CA THR A 33 -6.58 -3.70 4.69
C THR A 33 -7.03 -3.10 3.38
N TRP A 34 -7.09 -1.78 3.36
CA TRP A 34 -7.23 -1.01 2.14
C TRP A 34 -5.87 -0.97 1.42
N VAL A 35 -5.92 -1.07 0.10
CA VAL A 35 -4.74 -1.04 -0.76
C VAL A 35 -4.99 0.02 -1.82
N ALA A 36 -4.09 0.98 -1.96
CA ALA A 36 -4.08 1.95 -3.03
C ALA A 36 -2.90 1.69 -3.96
N LEU A 37 -3.16 1.75 -5.25
CA LEU A 37 -2.15 1.73 -6.31
C LEU A 37 -2.18 3.12 -6.96
N THR A 38 -1.05 3.82 -6.98
CA THR A 38 -0.95 5.12 -7.63
C THR A 38 0.19 5.16 -8.61
N ASP A 39 0.05 5.98 -9.64
CA ASP A 39 1.10 6.27 -10.59
C ASP A 39 2.18 7.22 -10.01
N ALA A 40 3.15 7.59 -10.84
CA ALA A 40 4.25 8.47 -10.45
C ALA A 40 3.80 9.90 -10.12
N LEU A 41 2.59 10.30 -10.55
CA LEU A 41 1.97 11.58 -10.22
C LEU A 41 1.10 11.50 -8.97
N GLY A 42 1.03 10.32 -8.32
CA GLY A 42 0.17 10.09 -7.17
C GLY A 42 -1.30 9.89 -7.51
N LEU A 43 -1.65 9.74 -8.79
CA LEU A 43 -3.03 9.52 -9.20
C LEU A 43 -3.43 8.04 -9.04
N PRO A 44 -4.67 7.76 -8.60
CA PRO A 44 -5.13 6.38 -8.47
C PRO A 44 -5.12 5.63 -9.80
N ILE A 45 -4.63 4.40 -9.77
CA ILE A 45 -4.72 3.48 -10.90
C ILE A 45 -6.04 2.73 -10.82
N GLN A 46 -6.79 2.75 -11.93
CA GLN A 46 -7.99 1.95 -12.06
C GLN A 46 -7.61 0.47 -12.23
N ALA A 47 -7.67 -0.28 -11.14
CA ALA A 47 -7.33 -1.70 -11.11
C ALA A 47 -8.44 -2.54 -10.47
N SER A 48 -8.53 -3.82 -10.85
CA SER A 48 -9.51 -4.73 -10.28
C SER A 48 -9.23 -5.02 -8.80
N ARG A 49 -10.25 -5.50 -8.08
CA ARG A 49 -10.07 -5.95 -6.69
C ARG A 49 -9.00 -7.05 -6.56
N GLU A 50 -8.89 -7.91 -7.57
CA GLU A 50 -7.90 -8.98 -7.63
C GLU A 50 -6.49 -8.43 -7.79
N ALA A 51 -6.30 -7.40 -8.61
CA ALA A 51 -5.01 -6.72 -8.75
C ALA A 51 -4.55 -6.10 -7.42
N HIS A 52 -5.44 -5.43 -6.70
CA HIS A 52 -5.14 -4.89 -5.36
C HIS A 52 -4.74 -6.00 -4.36
N ARG A 53 -5.44 -7.14 -4.38
CA ARG A 53 -5.08 -8.30 -3.54
C ARG A 53 -3.74 -8.91 -3.95
N ALA A 54 -3.48 -9.02 -5.25
CA ALA A 54 -2.24 -9.56 -5.79
C ALA A 54 -1.04 -8.67 -5.44
N ALA A 55 -1.17 -7.35 -5.56
CA ALA A 55 -0.14 -6.39 -5.17
C ALA A 55 0.19 -6.51 -3.68
N ARG A 56 -0.82 -6.53 -2.79
CA ARG A 56 -0.61 -6.77 -1.36
C ARG A 56 0.05 -8.12 -1.09
N GLY A 57 -0.39 -9.19 -1.77
CA GLY A 57 0.18 -10.52 -1.63
C GLY A 57 1.65 -10.57 -2.05
N LEU A 58 2.00 -9.86 -3.12
CA LEU A 58 3.38 -9.71 -3.58
C LEU A 58 4.25 -9.03 -2.50
N LEU A 59 3.81 -7.87 -1.98
CA LEU A 59 4.57 -7.15 -0.96
C LEU A 59 4.72 -7.96 0.33
N ARG A 60 3.67 -8.68 0.78
CA ARG A 60 3.75 -9.56 1.96
C ARG A 60 4.77 -10.68 1.83
N ARG A 61 4.95 -11.22 0.62
CA ARG A 61 5.97 -12.24 0.36
C ARG A 61 7.38 -11.65 0.26
N ALA A 62 7.51 -10.46 -0.29
CA ALA A 62 8.78 -9.76 -0.42
C ALA A 62 9.31 -9.23 0.92
N PHE A 63 8.41 -8.81 1.82
CA PHE A 63 8.72 -8.21 3.12
C PHE A 63 8.03 -8.98 4.26
N PRO A 64 8.46 -10.23 4.53
CA PRO A 64 7.80 -11.07 5.54
C PRO A 64 7.92 -10.53 6.97
N GLY A 65 8.94 -9.71 7.24
CA GLY A 65 9.18 -9.10 8.56
C GLY A 65 8.50 -7.74 8.80
N ALA A 66 7.78 -7.20 7.81
CA ALA A 66 7.12 -5.90 7.97
C ALA A 66 5.92 -5.99 8.93
N ASP A 67 5.67 -4.92 9.69
CA ASP A 67 4.49 -4.81 10.54
C ASP A 67 3.27 -4.40 9.72
N TRP A 68 2.55 -5.39 9.21
CA TRP A 68 1.33 -5.22 8.42
C TRP A 68 0.12 -4.74 9.24
N THR A 69 0.28 -4.49 10.54
CA THR A 69 -0.74 -3.85 11.38
C THR A 69 -0.66 -2.32 11.34
N ARG A 70 0.35 -1.77 10.65
CA ARG A 70 0.54 -0.33 10.42
C ARG A 70 0.33 0.03 8.95
N ALA A 71 0.14 1.33 8.71
CA ALA A 71 0.13 1.85 7.35
C ALA A 71 1.54 1.79 6.76
N LEU A 72 1.67 1.28 5.54
CA LEU A 72 2.94 1.10 4.84
C LEU A 72 2.83 1.58 3.40
N ALA A 73 3.90 2.18 2.89
CA ALA A 73 4.03 2.64 1.50
C ALA A 73 5.25 1.98 0.85
N TYR A 74 5.02 1.33 -0.29
CA TYR A 74 6.08 0.81 -1.15
C TYR A 74 6.29 1.73 -2.35
N ASP A 75 7.54 2.07 -2.62
CA ASP A 75 7.98 2.87 -3.76
C ASP A 75 8.70 1.97 -4.78
N THR A 76 8.26 1.95 -6.03
CA THR A 76 8.85 1.08 -7.06
C THR A 76 10.20 1.56 -7.58
N ALA A 77 10.50 2.86 -7.49
CA ALA A 77 11.76 3.44 -7.94
C ALA A 77 12.88 3.17 -6.94
N THR A 78 12.62 3.28 -5.63
CA THR A 78 13.61 3.00 -4.58
C THR A 78 13.60 1.55 -4.12
N GLY A 79 12.46 0.86 -4.26
CA GLY A 79 12.24 -0.47 -3.70
C GLY A 79 12.04 -0.48 -2.18
N ALA A 80 11.89 0.69 -1.56
CA ALA A 80 11.68 0.83 -0.12
C ALA A 80 10.24 0.52 0.26
N LEU A 81 10.06 -0.05 1.47
CA LEU A 81 8.77 -0.23 2.12
C LEU A 81 8.86 0.46 3.49
N ASP A 82 8.25 1.62 3.60
CA ASP A 82 8.34 2.48 4.77
C ASP A 82 6.98 2.68 5.44
N LEU A 83 6.99 3.22 6.66
CA LEU A 83 5.76 3.61 7.35
C LEU A 83 5.08 4.75 6.61
N ASP A 84 3.80 4.56 6.30
CA ASP A 84 2.95 5.57 5.68
C ASP A 84 2.29 6.42 6.78
N GLU A 85 3.12 7.01 7.63
CA GLU A 85 2.67 7.93 8.67
C GLU A 85 2.71 9.36 8.14
N PRO A 86 1.69 10.17 8.44
CA PRO A 86 1.75 11.59 8.13
C PRO A 86 2.91 12.20 8.90
N THR A 87 3.97 12.57 8.19
CA THR A 87 5.06 13.34 8.77
C THR A 87 4.53 14.74 9.04
N MET A 88 4.52 15.15 10.31
CA MET A 88 4.17 16.51 10.66
C MET A 88 5.21 17.46 10.04
N PRO A 89 4.80 18.42 9.20
CA PRO A 89 5.70 19.45 8.66
C PRO A 89 6.48 20.10 9.80
N GLU A 90 7.77 20.37 9.60
CA GLU A 90 8.65 20.97 10.61
C GLU A 90 8.06 22.26 11.20
N GLU A 91 7.33 23.04 10.39
CA GLU A 91 6.67 24.29 10.80
C GLU A 91 5.59 24.09 11.88
N LEU A 92 5.14 22.85 12.11
CA LEU A 92 4.13 22.49 13.10
C LEU A 92 4.73 21.84 14.37
N HIS A 93 6.07 21.66 14.45
CA HIS A 93 6.75 21.25 15.68
C HIS A 93 6.98 22.51 16.54
N ARG A 94 6.08 22.77 17.50
CA ARG A 94 6.24 23.86 18.50
C ARG A 94 7.12 23.48 19.67
#